data_AF-A0A0M8XSZ0-F1
#
_entry.id   AF-A0A0M8XSZ0-F1
#
_cell.length_a   1.000
_cell.length_b   1.000
_cell.length_c   1.000
_cell.angle_alpha   90.00
_cell.angle_beta   90.00
_cell.angle_gamma   90.00
#
_symmetry.space_group_name_H-M   'P 1'
#
loop_
_entity.id
_entity.type
_entity.pdbx_description
1 polymer ?
#
loop_
_entity_poly.entity_id
_entity_poly.type
_entity_poly.pdbx_seq_one_letter_code
_entity_poly.pdbx_strand_id
1 'polypeptide(L)'
;MEATAELVSEVMRRNQLVTDDVISVLFTATPDLTSEFPALAARKLGFADVPLMCASEIDVPHALPRVVRLMAHVEIDRPRSDVQHVYLRGAQALRLDIAQ
;
A
#
# COMPACT_ATOMS: atom_id res chain seq x y z
N MET A 1 3.15 9.99 -7.46
CA MET A 1 1.72 9.97 -7.10
C MET A 1 0.93 8.87 -7.80
N GLU A 2 0.95 8.79 -9.14
CA GLU A 2 0.08 7.88 -9.91
C GLU A 2 0.20 6.41 -9.49
N ALA A 3 1.42 5.89 -9.33
CA ALA A 3 1.64 4.51 -8.90
C ALA A 3 1.08 4.21 -7.50
N THR A 4 1.12 5.19 -6.58
CA THR A 4 0.50 5.04 -5.25
C THR A 4 -1.02 5.06 -5.34
N ALA A 5 -1.59 5.93 -6.17
CA ALA A 5 -3.03 5.97 -6.41
C ALA A 5 -3.53 4.64 -7.01
N GLU A 6 -2.81 4.12 -8.02
CA GLU A 6 -3.07 2.81 -8.63
C GLU A 6 -3.04 1.69 -7.57
N LEU A 7 -2.01 1.66 -6.71
CA LEU A 7 -1.90 0.68 -5.64
C LEU A 7 -3.08 0.75 -4.66
N VAL A 8 -3.43 1.94 -4.18
CA VAL A 8 -4.55 2.15 -3.25
C VAL A 8 -5.86 1.70 -3.90
N SER A 9 -6.16 2.17 -5.11
CA SER A 9 -7.37 1.81 -5.83
C SER A 9 -7.49 0.30 -6.05
N GLU A 10 -6.38 -0.37 -6.39
CA GLU A 10 -6.40 -1.81 -6.63
C GLU A 10 -6.55 -2.63 -5.34
N VAL A 11 -5.96 -2.19 -4.23
CA VAL A 11 -6.18 -2.79 -2.90
C VAL A 11 -7.66 -2.71 -2.51
N MET A 12 -8.27 -1.53 -2.64
CA MET A 12 -9.68 -1.31 -2.32
C MET A 12 -10.57 -2.17 -3.23
N ARG A 13 -10.35 -2.12 -4.54
CA ARG A 13 -11.16 -2.84 -5.54
C ARG A 13 -11.11 -4.36 -5.37
N ARG A 14 -9.91 -4.95 -5.22
CA ARG A 14 -9.75 -6.40 -5.07
C ARG A 14 -10.33 -6.93 -3.77
N ASN A 15 -10.32 -6.10 -2.73
CA ASN A 15 -10.86 -6.47 -1.44
C ASN A 15 -12.32 -6.05 -1.24
N GLN A 16 -12.92 -5.35 -2.22
CA GLN A 16 -14.30 -4.82 -2.16
C GLN A 16 -14.52 -3.89 -0.96
N LEU A 17 -13.53 -3.05 -0.67
CA LEU A 17 -13.55 -2.11 0.45
C LEU A 17 -14.07 -0.75 -0.01
N VAL A 18 -14.76 -0.06 0.90
CA VAL A 18 -15.01 1.39 0.86
C VAL A 18 -14.16 2.08 1.92
N THR A 19 -14.06 3.41 1.86
CA THR A 19 -13.23 4.19 2.81
C THR A 19 -13.65 4.00 4.26
N ASP A 20 -14.95 3.78 4.49
CA ASP A 20 -15.52 3.58 5.83
C ASP A 20 -15.07 2.27 6.48
N ASP A 21 -14.61 1.30 5.68
CA ASP A 21 -14.05 0.04 6.18
C ASP A 21 -12.59 0.21 6.67
N VAL A 22 -11.95 1.34 6.40
CA VAL A 22 -10.51 1.54 6.64
C VAL A 22 -10.24 2.29 7.94
N ILE A 23 -9.63 1.59 8.90
CA ILE A 23 -9.24 2.15 10.20
C ILE A 23 -8.02 3.06 10.05
N SER A 24 -7.00 2.63 9.31
CA SER A 24 -5.77 3.40 9.08
C SER A 24 -4.94 2.85 7.94
N VAL A 25 -4.04 3.67 7.38
CA VAL A 25 -3.06 3.23 6.38
C VAL A 25 -1.65 3.69 6.73
N LEU A 26 -0.72 2.75 6.77
CA LEU A 26 0.71 2.99 6.83
C LEU A 26 1.32 2.81 5.43
N PHE A 27 2.04 3.83 4.97
CA PHE A 27 2.86 3.76 3.77
C PHE A 27 4.33 3.69 4.15
N THR A 28 5.09 2.85 3.45
CA THR A 28 6.56 2.93 3.46
C THR A 28 7.06 3.22 2.06
N ALA A 29 8.17 3.95 1.96
CA ALA A 29 8.87 4.17 0.70
C ALA A 29 10.35 3.84 0.88
N THR A 30 10.97 3.25 -0.13
CA THR A 30 12.43 3.06 -0.13
C THR A 30 13.16 4.41 -0.05
N PRO A 31 14.34 4.49 0.60
CA PRO A 31 15.03 5.75 0.84
C PRO A 31 15.40 6.55 -0.42
N ASP A 32 15.44 5.90 -1.59
CA ASP A 32 15.68 6.50 -2.89
C ASP A 32 14.47 7.26 -3.48
N LEU A 33 13.31 7.25 -2.80
CA LEU A 33 12.12 8.04 -3.15
C LEU A 33 11.91 9.20 -2.17
N THR A 34 12.24 10.41 -2.62
CA THR A 34 12.17 11.63 -1.79
C THR A 34 11.29 12.74 -2.38
N SER A 35 10.68 12.51 -3.54
CA SER A 35 9.99 13.55 -4.30
C SER A 35 8.66 14.00 -3.68
N GLU A 36 7.93 13.11 -2.99
CA GLU A 36 6.61 13.40 -2.42
C GLU A 36 6.14 12.33 -1.44
N PHE A 37 5.20 12.67 -0.55
CA PHE A 37 4.57 11.73 0.39
C PHE A 37 3.53 10.83 -0.30
N PRO A 38 3.60 9.49 -0.15
CA PRO A 38 2.60 8.57 -0.70
C PRO A 38 1.15 8.86 -0.24
N ALA A 39 0.96 9.24 1.02
CA ALA A 39 -0.35 9.52 1.60
C ALA A 39 -1.17 10.58 0.83
N LEU A 40 -0.51 11.51 0.12
CA LEU A 40 -1.19 12.51 -0.69
C LEU A 40 -2.02 11.90 -1.84
N ALA A 41 -1.58 10.76 -2.37
CA ALA A 41 -2.35 10.04 -3.37
C ALA A 41 -3.65 9.46 -2.79
N ALA A 42 -3.60 8.89 -1.58
CA ALA A 42 -4.79 8.37 -0.90
C ALA A 42 -5.79 9.48 -0.55
N ARG A 43 -5.31 10.65 -0.11
CA ARG A 43 -6.18 11.82 0.14
C ARG A 43 -7.00 12.20 -1.09
N LYS A 44 -6.39 12.19 -2.29
CA LYS A 44 -7.08 12.46 -3.57
C LYS A 44 -8.13 11.39 -3.94
N LEU A 45 -8.08 10.22 -3.31
CA LEU A 45 -9.00 9.11 -3.53
C LEU A 45 -10.12 9.02 -2.48
N GLY A 46 -10.30 10.05 -1.65
CA GLY A 46 -11.41 10.12 -0.68
C GLY A 46 -11.04 9.69 0.75
N PHE A 47 -9.78 9.39 1.04
CA PHE A 47 -9.31 9.05 2.39
C PHE A 47 -9.17 10.31 3.27
N ALA A 48 -10.09 11.26 3.21
CA ALA A 48 -10.01 12.55 3.92
C ALA A 48 -10.09 12.40 5.45
N ASP A 49 -10.83 11.41 5.95
CA ASP A 49 -11.03 11.18 7.38
C ASP A 49 -10.25 9.96 7.91
N VAL A 50 -9.58 9.21 7.03
CA VAL A 50 -8.76 8.06 7.42
C VAL A 50 -7.39 8.55 7.93
N PRO A 51 -6.91 8.09 9.10
CA PRO A 51 -5.55 8.33 9.57
C PRO A 51 -4.51 7.70 8.63
N LEU A 52 -3.59 8.52 8.12
CA LEU A 52 -2.51 8.10 7.22
C LEU A 52 -1.15 8.42 7.83
N MET A 53 -0.21 7.47 7.75
CA MET A 53 1.17 7.65 8.18
C MET A 53 2.15 7.23 7.09
N CYS A 54 3.26 7.94 6.95
CA CYS A 54 4.36 7.57 6.06
C CYS A 54 5.63 7.33 6.89
N ALA A 55 6.41 6.32 6.49
CA ALA A 55 7.73 6.05 7.03
C ALA A 55 8.72 5.70 5.90
N SER A 56 10.01 5.80 6.18
CA SER A 56 11.03 5.22 5.30
C SER A 56 11.08 3.71 5.55
N GLU A 57 11.19 2.95 4.46
CA GLU A 57 11.51 1.53 4.55
C GLU A 57 12.96 1.33 5.01
N ILE A 58 13.24 0.19 5.63
CA ILE A 58 14.61 -0.23 5.91
C ILE A 58 15.48 -0.25 4.64
N ASP A 59 16.69 0.29 4.73
CA ASP A 59 17.65 0.36 3.63
C ASP A 59 18.50 -0.91 3.55
N VAL A 60 17.91 -1.97 2.98
CA VAL A 60 18.60 -3.26 2.81
C VAL A 60 19.40 -3.25 1.48
N PRO A 61 20.71 -3.58 1.50
CA PRO A 61 21.50 -3.67 0.29
C PRO A 61 20.88 -4.60 -0.76
N HIS A 62 20.87 -4.15 -2.02
CA HIS A 62 20.30 -4.89 -3.16
C HIS A 62 18.79 -5.13 -3.10
N ALA A 63 18.08 -4.55 -2.12
CA ALA A 63 16.61 -4.57 -2.12
C ALA A 63 16.06 -3.85 -3.36
N LEU A 64 14.82 -4.21 -3.72
CA LEU A 64 14.16 -3.63 -4.88
C LEU A 64 14.04 -2.10 -4.71
N PRO A 65 14.61 -1.29 -5.63
CA PRO A 65 14.60 0.16 -5.52
C PRO A 65 13.25 0.76 -5.92
N ARG A 66 13.01 2.00 -5.50
CA ARG A 66 11.81 2.79 -5.85
C ARG A 66 10.49 2.08 -5.57
N VAL A 67 10.35 1.53 -4.36
CA VAL A 67 9.15 0.80 -3.94
C VAL A 67 8.37 1.62 -2.93
N VAL A 68 7.07 1.75 -3.17
CA VAL A 68 6.09 2.18 -2.17
C VAL A 68 5.32 0.94 -1.71
N ARG A 69 5.20 0.76 -0.40
CA ARG A 69 4.37 -0.28 0.23
C ARG A 69 3.22 0.35 0.97
N LEU A 70 2.17 -0.44 1.15
CA LEU A 70 0.94 -0.06 1.84
C LEU A 70 0.56 -1.19 2.80
N MET A 71 0.30 -0.83 4.05
CA MET A 71 -0.37 -1.66 5.04
C MET A 71 -1.63 -0.93 5.48
N ALA A 72 -2.79 -1.52 5.21
CA ALA A 72 -4.08 -0.98 5.65
C ALA A 72 -4.65 -1.87 6.76
N HIS A 73 -5.10 -1.23 7.84
CA HIS A 73 -5.95 -1.86 8.84
C HIS A 73 -7.40 -1.60 8.44
N VAL A 74 -8.19 -2.67 8.32
CA VAL A 74 -9.56 -2.61 7.84
C VAL A 74 -10.48 -3.47 8.69
N GLU A 75 -11.73 -3.08 8.78
CA GLU A 75 -12.82 -3.93 9.28
C GLU A 75 -13.40 -4.71 8.10
N ILE A 76 -13.42 -6.04 8.21
CA ILE A 76 -14.01 -6.88 7.16
C ILE A 76 -14.58 -8.17 7.75
N ASP A 77 -15.79 -8.53 7.31
CA ASP A 77 -16.46 -9.76 7.73
C ASP A 77 -16.13 -10.93 6.79
N ARG A 78 -14.83 -11.26 6.70
CA ARG A 78 -14.37 -12.47 6.02
C ARG A 78 -13.05 -12.98 6.60
N PRO A 79 -12.74 -14.27 6.43
CA PRO A 79 -11.47 -14.83 6.89
C PRO A 79 -10.26 -14.12 6.29
N ARG A 80 -9.18 -14.02 7.08
CA ARG A 80 -7.92 -13.42 6.63
C ARG A 80 -7.32 -14.11 5.39
N SER A 81 -7.59 -15.41 5.20
CA SER A 81 -7.18 -16.18 4.02
C SER A 81 -7.70 -15.63 2.70
N ASP A 82 -8.83 -14.91 2.75
CA ASP A 82 -9.52 -14.41 1.56
C ASP A 82 -9.09 -12.98 1.21
N VAL A 83 -8.24 -12.37 2.03
CA VAL A 83 -7.67 -11.05 1.80
C VAL A 83 -6.70 -11.11 0.61
N GLN A 84 -6.93 -10.24 -0.37
CA GLN A 84 -6.11 -10.17 -1.56
C GLN A 84 -5.03 -9.11 -1.40
N HIS A 85 -3.80 -9.56 -1.11
CA HIS A 85 -2.62 -8.69 -1.16
C HIS A 85 -2.26 -8.33 -2.61
N VAL A 86 -1.90 -7.07 -2.84
CA VAL A 86 -1.69 -6.51 -4.18
C VAL A 86 -0.22 -6.15 -4.39
N TYR A 87 0.36 -6.66 -5.47
CA TYR A 87 1.71 -6.36 -5.92
C TYR A 87 1.64 -5.96 -7.39
N LEU A 88 2.13 -4.75 -7.71
CA LEU A 88 2.04 -4.18 -9.05
C LEU A 88 3.43 -3.94 -9.62
N ARG A 89 3.51 -3.93 -10.96
CA ARG A 89 4.73 -3.59 -11.70
C ARG A 89 5.92 -4.45 -11.21
N GLY A 90 7.10 -3.85 -11.02
CA GLY A 90 8.30 -4.56 -10.55
C GLY A 90 8.16 -5.19 -9.16
N ALA A 91 7.23 -4.73 -8.31
CA ALA A 91 7.01 -5.28 -6.97
C ALA A 91 6.37 -6.69 -6.99
N GLN A 92 5.89 -7.17 -8.13
CA GLN A 92 5.42 -8.55 -8.29
C GLN A 92 6.49 -9.58 -7.90
N ALA A 93 7.78 -9.26 -8.09
CA ALA A 93 8.91 -10.09 -7.68
C ALA A 93 8.91 -10.38 -6.17
N LEU A 94 8.41 -9.46 -5.33
CA LEU A 94 8.36 -9.63 -3.87
C LEU A 94 7.33 -10.67 -3.43
N ARG A 95 6.31 -10.98 -4.25
CA ARG A 95 5.31 -12.01 -3.93
C ARG A 95 5.83 -13.42 -4.17
N LEU A 96 6.70 -13.59 -5.16
CA LEU A 96 7.35 -14.88 -5.42
C LEU A 96 8.23 -15.32 -4.25
N ASP A 97 8.80 -14.36 -3.52
CA ASP A 97 9.65 -14.58 -2.34
C ASP A 97 8.85 -15.13 -1.13
N ILE A 98 7.56 -14.77 -1.01
CA ILE A 98 6.66 -15.23 0.07
C ILE A 98 5.95 -16.54 -0.29
N ALA A 99 5.94 -16.92 -1.57
CA ALA A 99 5.33 -18.16 -2.04
C ALA A 99 6.26 -19.39 -1.93
N GLN A 100 7.44 -19.23 -1.31
CA GLN A 100 8.38 -20.30 -0.97
C GLN A 100 8.26 -20.75 0.49
#